data_AF-A0A8T1TKQ2-F1
#
_entry.id   AF-A0A8T1TKQ2-F1
#
_cell.length_a   1.000
_cell.length_b   1.000
_cell.length_c   1.000
_cell.angle_alpha   90.00
_cell.angle_beta   90.00
_cell.angle_gamma   90.00
#
_symmetry.space_group_name_H-M   'P 1'
#
loop_
_entity.id
_entity.type
_entity.pdbx_description
1 polymer ?
#
loop_
_entity_poly.entity_id
_entity_poly.type
_entity_poly.pdbx_seq_one_letter_code
_entity_poly.pdbx_strand_id
1 'polypeptide(L)'
;MDDENVERREYPEEDELSDEQVELVDAAFIESLGGLLSINAIDKHALRATAWGTPSSVFESNVASYPNLSDEVAAPIRELQECADSPLSLLFYFLPKSLWVCITEETNRYRKQNIDRRAKRMRANKLRSHRTITPETLHQICRRLRTEKCMIRVKICTYWVS
;
A
#
# COMPACT_ATOMS: atom_id res chain seq x y z
N MET A 1 34.24 -1.45 31.92
CA MET A 1 33.63 -2.65 31.29
C MET A 1 32.62 -3.12 32.31
N ASP A 2 31.49 -2.41 32.36
CA ASP A 2 30.43 -2.68 33.31
C ASP A 2 29.29 -3.26 32.47
N ASP A 3 29.13 -4.57 32.62
CA ASP A 3 28.10 -5.38 31.97
C ASP A 3 26.77 -5.03 32.63
N GLU A 4 26.02 -4.14 32.00
CA GLU A 4 24.72 -3.67 32.47
C GLU A 4 23.75 -4.84 32.38
N ASN A 5 23.49 -5.45 33.54
CA ASN A 5 22.53 -6.53 33.74
C ASN A 5 21.16 -6.07 33.21
N VAL A 6 20.82 -6.47 31.98
CA VAL A 6 19.52 -6.22 31.38
C VAL A 6 18.48 -7.02 32.17
N GLU A 7 17.86 -6.35 33.13
CA GLU A 7 16.77 -6.92 33.92
C GLU A 7 15.61 -7.24 32.97
N ARG A 8 15.32 -8.54 32.83
CA ARG A 8 14.26 -9.02 31.94
C ARG A 8 12.94 -8.42 32.40
N ARG A 9 12.22 -7.78 31.47
CA ARG A 9 10.86 -7.29 31.69
C ARG A 9 9.99 -8.44 32.19
N GLU A 10 9.65 -8.44 33.47
CA GLU A 10 8.64 -9.32 34.04
C GLU A 10 7.29 -8.81 33.54
N TYR A 11 6.73 -9.52 32.57
CA TYR A 11 5.35 -9.28 32.18
C TYR A 11 4.49 -9.69 33.38
N PRO A 12 3.44 -8.93 33.73
CA PRO A 12 2.47 -9.44 34.68
C PRO A 12 2.03 -10.83 34.19
N GLU A 13 1.98 -11.80 35.09
CA GLU A 13 1.40 -13.12 34.83
C GLU A 13 -0.02 -12.85 34.30
N GLU A 14 -0.19 -12.87 32.98
CA GLU A 14 -1.52 -12.95 32.38
C GLU A 14 -2.09 -14.27 32.87
N ASP A 15 -3.32 -14.27 33.39
CA ASP A 15 -4.01 -15.52 33.73
C ASP A 15 -4.09 -16.35 32.44
N GLU A 16 -3.14 -17.25 32.23
CA GLU A 16 -3.10 -18.15 31.08
C GLU A 16 -4.40 -18.95 31.10
N LEU A 17 -5.27 -18.67 30.13
CA LEU A 17 -6.49 -19.43 29.96
C LEU A 17 -6.09 -20.89 29.70
N SER A 18 -6.72 -21.82 30.41
CA SER A 18 -6.52 -23.24 30.11
C SER A 18 -6.99 -23.52 28.68
N ASP A 19 -6.43 -24.56 28.05
CA ASP A 19 -6.83 -24.97 26.69
C ASP A 19 -8.37 -25.13 26.57
N GLU A 20 -9.00 -25.62 27.63
CA GLU A 20 -10.46 -25.79 27.75
C GLU A 20 -11.22 -24.45 27.73
N GLN A 21 -10.67 -23.42 28.36
CA GLN A 21 -11.24 -22.07 28.37
C GLN A 21 -11.07 -21.39 27.01
N VAL A 22 -9.93 -21.59 26.35
CA VAL A 22 -9.66 -21.06 25.00
C VAL A 22 -10.67 -21.64 24.01
N GLU A 23 -10.88 -22.96 24.01
CA GLU A 23 -11.85 -23.63 23.14
C GLU A 23 -13.28 -23.09 23.36
N LEU A 24 -13.66 -22.83 24.61
CA LEU A 24 -14.97 -22.29 24.94
C LEU A 24 -15.16 -20.86 24.43
N VAL A 25 -14.14 -20.00 24.58
CA VAL A 25 -14.17 -18.62 24.09
C VAL A 25 -14.23 -18.60 22.57
N ASP A 26 -13.44 -19.46 21.90
CA ASP A 26 -13.45 -19.59 20.44
C ASP A 26 -14.81 -20.07 19.93
N ALA A 27 -15.42 -21.08 20.57
CA ALA A 27 -16.74 -21.57 20.20
C ALA A 27 -17.82 -20.48 20.36
N ALA A 28 -17.82 -19.76 21.48
CA ALA A 28 -18.76 -18.66 21.73
C ALA A 28 -18.57 -17.51 20.73
N PHE A 29 -17.33 -17.21 20.36
CA PHE A 29 -17.02 -16.22 19.34
C PHE A 29 -17.54 -16.62 17.96
N ILE A 30 -17.30 -17.88 17.55
CA ILE A 30 -17.79 -18.40 16.27
C ILE A 30 -19.32 -18.40 16.22
N GLU A 31 -19.98 -18.79 17.32
CA GLU A 31 -21.44 -18.76 17.44
C GLU A 31 -22.00 -17.35 17.28
N SER A 32 -21.38 -16.35 17.93
CA SER A 32 -21.75 -14.93 17.82
C SER A 32 -21.67 -14.41 16.37
N LEU A 33 -20.81 -14.99 15.53
CA LEU A 33 -20.65 -14.66 14.12
C LEU A 33 -21.54 -15.48 13.17
N GLY A 34 -22.50 -16.24 13.70
CA GLY A 34 -23.42 -17.07 12.92
C GLY A 34 -22.97 -18.53 12.77
N GLY A 35 -22.03 -18.98 13.61
CA GLY A 35 -21.63 -20.39 13.74
C GLY A 35 -20.68 -20.91 12.66
N LEU A 36 -20.44 -20.16 11.57
CA LEU A 36 -19.53 -20.57 10.49
C LEU A 36 -18.65 -19.41 10.01
N LEU A 37 -17.33 -19.58 10.07
CA LEU A 37 -16.34 -18.59 9.64
C LEU A 37 -16.12 -18.52 8.11
N SER A 38 -17.00 -19.15 7.32
CA SER A 38 -16.94 -19.02 5.86
C SER A 38 -17.40 -17.63 5.43
N ILE A 39 -16.68 -16.99 4.50
CA ILE A 39 -16.97 -15.64 4.00
C ILE A 39 -18.41 -15.43 3.51
N ASN A 40 -19.07 -16.52 3.10
CA ASN A 40 -20.44 -16.51 2.60
C ASN A 40 -21.49 -16.74 3.70
N ALA A 41 -21.10 -17.30 4.84
CA ALA A 41 -22.00 -17.69 5.94
C ALA A 41 -21.86 -16.82 7.19
N ILE A 42 -20.76 -16.06 7.31
CA ILE A 42 -20.51 -15.18 8.44
C ILE A 42 -21.56 -14.05 8.53
N ASP A 43 -22.05 -13.78 9.73
CA ASP A 43 -22.98 -12.68 9.96
C ASP A 43 -22.26 -11.33 9.88
N LYS A 44 -22.45 -10.65 8.75
CA LYS A 44 -21.88 -9.33 8.48
C LYS A 44 -22.53 -8.22 9.31
N HIS A 45 -23.71 -8.44 9.88
CA HIS A 45 -24.34 -7.49 10.79
C HIS A 45 -23.69 -7.61 12.17
N ALA A 46 -23.47 -8.83 12.66
CA ALA A 46 -22.71 -9.08 13.88
C ALA A 46 -21.30 -8.43 13.81
N LEU A 47 -20.56 -8.65 12.71
CA LEU A 47 -19.24 -8.02 12.49
C LEU A 47 -19.25 -6.49 12.47
N ARG A 48 -20.37 -5.86 12.10
CA ARG A 48 -20.49 -4.39 12.13
C ARG A 48 -20.92 -3.88 13.49
N ALA A 49 -21.62 -4.71 14.26
CA ALA A 49 -22.07 -4.41 15.61
C ALA A 49 -20.96 -4.61 16.66
N THR A 50 -19.94 -5.43 16.36
CA THR A 50 -18.74 -5.53 17.22
C THR A 50 -18.05 -4.19 17.30
N ALA A 51 -18.28 -3.49 18.41
CA ALA A 51 -17.51 -2.31 18.76
C ALA A 51 -16.09 -2.73 19.11
N TRP A 52 -15.12 -1.89 18.76
CA TRP A 52 -13.77 -2.03 19.30
C TRP A 52 -13.82 -1.93 20.82
N GLY A 53 -13.01 -2.74 21.50
CA GLY A 53 -12.79 -2.59 22.94
C GLY A 53 -12.17 -1.23 23.27
N THR A 54 -11.92 -1.01 24.55
CA THR A 54 -11.22 0.19 25.02
C THR A 54 -9.91 0.38 24.24
N PRO A 55 -9.65 1.55 23.64
CA PRO A 55 -8.42 1.80 22.89
C PRO A 55 -7.18 1.48 23.74
N SER A 56 -6.15 0.92 23.10
CA SER A 56 -4.89 0.58 23.79
C SER A 56 -4.27 1.76 24.53
N SER A 57 -4.51 2.99 24.05
CA SER A 57 -4.05 4.24 24.67
C SER A 57 -4.58 4.46 26.10
N VAL A 58 -5.66 3.78 26.51
CA VAL A 58 -6.17 3.84 27.88
C VAL A 58 -5.31 2.98 28.83
N PHE A 59 -4.62 1.98 28.29
CA PHE A 59 -3.70 1.12 29.03
C PHE A 59 -2.25 1.61 28.95
N GLU A 60 -1.98 2.63 28.14
CA GLU A 60 -0.71 3.36 28.21
C GLU A 60 -0.66 4.08 29.56
N SER A 61 0.26 3.68 30.43
CA SER A 61 0.52 4.41 31.66
C SER A 61 1.09 5.78 31.27
N ASN A 62 0.58 6.86 31.89
CA ASN A 62 1.09 8.23 31.74
C ASN A 62 2.51 8.42 32.35
N VAL A 63 3.27 7.33 32.47
CA VAL A 63 4.65 7.33 32.90
C VAL A 63 5.45 7.53 31.62
N ALA A 64 6.33 8.52 31.58
CA ALA A 64 7.36 8.65 30.56
C ALA A 64 8.20 7.36 30.57
N SER A 65 7.75 6.33 29.85
CA SER A 65 8.17 4.93 30.05
C SER A 65 9.54 4.64 29.44
N TYR A 66 10.22 5.66 28.94
CA TYR A 66 11.48 5.52 28.24
C TYR A 66 12.46 6.60 28.73
N PRO A 67 13.17 6.36 29.85
CA PRO A 67 14.15 7.31 30.42
C PRO A 67 15.24 7.73 29.43
N ASN A 68 15.49 6.90 28.40
CA ASN A 68 16.50 7.11 27.36
C ASN A 68 15.91 7.59 26.02
N LEU A 69 14.59 7.70 25.92
CA LEU A 69 13.96 8.28 24.73
C LEU A 69 13.88 9.78 24.96
N SER A 70 14.46 10.55 24.05
CA SER A 70 14.38 12.00 24.12
C SER A 70 12.91 12.45 24.09
N ASP A 71 12.52 13.33 25.00
CA ASP A 71 11.24 14.07 24.95
C ASP A 71 11.19 15.07 23.76
N GLU A 72 12.23 15.13 22.96
CA GLU A 72 12.26 15.92 21.73
C GLU A 72 11.21 15.42 20.75
N VAL A 73 10.31 16.34 20.36
CA VAL A 73 9.32 16.09 19.32
C VAL A 73 10.06 15.73 18.03
N ALA A 74 9.83 14.52 17.52
CA ALA A 74 10.40 14.05 16.26
C ALA A 74 9.93 14.98 15.12
N ALA A 75 10.81 15.89 14.71
CA ALA A 75 10.56 16.81 13.62
C ALA A 75 11.21 16.29 12.33
N PRO A 76 10.59 16.51 11.16
CA PRO A 76 11.22 16.23 9.89
C PRO A 76 12.51 17.05 9.72
N ILE A 77 13.47 16.52 8.96
CA ILE A 77 14.71 17.24 8.61
C ILE A 77 14.35 18.55 7.90
N ARG A 78 15.14 19.63 8.13
CA ARG A 78 14.86 20.97 7.57
C ARG A 78 14.63 20.95 6.05
N GLU A 79 15.45 20.20 5.31
CA GLU A 79 15.29 20.02 3.86
C GLU A 79 13.94 19.39 3.47
N LEU A 80 13.44 18.46 4.29
CA LEU A 80 12.15 17.82 4.09
C LEU A 80 11.00 18.79 4.38
N GLN A 81 11.15 19.64 5.41
CA GLN A 81 10.18 20.69 5.73
C GLN A 81 10.10 21.72 4.59
N GLU A 82 11.23 22.10 4.01
CA GLU A 82 11.31 23.06 2.90
C GLU A 82 10.59 22.55 1.63
N CYS A 83 10.46 21.23 1.43
CA CYS A 83 9.74 20.64 0.29
C CYS A 83 8.36 20.07 0.63
N ALA A 84 7.92 20.17 1.90
CA ALA A 84 6.66 19.59 2.39
C ALA A 84 5.41 20.27 1.82
N ASP A 85 5.51 21.55 1.42
CA ASP A 85 4.39 22.31 0.85
C ASP A 85 3.91 21.75 -0.50
N SER A 86 4.76 20.96 -1.18
CA SER A 86 4.44 20.32 -2.45
C SER A 86 4.52 18.80 -2.32
N PRO A 87 3.38 18.09 -2.38
CA PRO A 87 3.40 16.62 -2.30
C PRO A 87 4.20 15.98 -3.44
N LEU A 88 4.34 16.68 -4.57
CA LEU A 88 5.13 16.23 -5.71
C LEU A 88 6.64 16.41 -5.50
N SER A 89 7.04 17.47 -4.79
CA SER A 89 8.44 17.67 -4.38
C SER A 89 8.85 16.64 -3.34
N LEU A 90 7.98 16.37 -2.36
CA LEU A 90 8.18 15.31 -1.36
C LEU A 90 8.34 13.93 -2.00
N LEU A 91 7.50 13.63 -3.00
CA LEU A 91 7.61 12.39 -3.78
C LEU A 91 8.99 12.29 -4.47
N PHE A 92 9.49 13.36 -5.07
CA PHE A 92 10.81 13.35 -5.70
C PHE A 92 11.98 13.33 -4.72
N TYR A 93 11.80 13.85 -3.50
CA TYR A 93 12.79 13.74 -2.43
C TYR A 93 13.02 12.27 -2.06
N PHE A 94 11.94 11.50 -1.88
CA PHE A 94 12.03 10.09 -1.49
C PHE A 94 12.38 9.13 -2.63
N LEU A 95 12.13 9.49 -3.89
CA LEU A 95 12.41 8.61 -5.02
C LEU A 95 13.75 8.95 -5.67
N PRO A 96 14.75 8.06 -5.57
CA PRO A 96 16.03 8.27 -6.23
C PRO A 96 15.86 8.44 -7.73
N LYS A 97 16.71 9.30 -8.25
CA LYS A 97 16.86 9.60 -9.66
C LYS A 97 17.04 8.34 -10.53
N SER A 98 17.81 7.37 -10.06
CA SER A 98 18.01 6.06 -10.70
C SER A 98 16.74 5.22 -10.76
N LEU A 99 15.92 5.23 -9.70
CA LEU A 99 14.66 4.50 -9.65
C LEU A 99 13.70 5.01 -10.73
N TRP A 100 13.63 6.34 -10.92
CA TRP A 100 12.88 6.92 -12.02
C TRP A 100 13.36 6.40 -13.37
N VAL A 101 14.67 6.42 -13.64
CA VAL A 101 15.21 5.84 -14.89
C VAL A 101 14.76 4.39 -15.06
N CYS A 102 14.90 3.55 -14.04
CA CYS A 102 14.47 2.15 -14.08
C CYS A 102 12.97 1.99 -14.38
N ILE A 103 12.11 2.71 -13.66
CA ILE A 103 10.64 2.71 -13.89
C ILE A 103 10.34 3.07 -15.34
N THR A 104 11.07 4.04 -15.88
CA THR A 104 10.82 4.58 -17.21
C THR A 104 11.24 3.60 -18.31
N GLU A 105 12.39 2.97 -18.16
CA GLU A 105 12.84 1.89 -19.02
C GLU A 105 11.88 0.71 -18.98
N GLU A 106 11.47 0.28 -17.78
CA GLU A 106 10.57 -0.85 -17.61
C GLU A 106 9.19 -0.57 -18.20
N THR A 107 8.65 0.63 -17.94
CA THR A 107 7.35 1.05 -18.50
C THR A 107 7.41 1.06 -20.03
N ASN A 108 8.51 1.54 -20.61
CA ASN A 108 8.69 1.54 -22.06
C ASN A 108 8.86 0.12 -22.62
N ARG A 109 9.58 -0.75 -21.91
CA ARG A 109 9.75 -2.17 -22.27
C ARG A 109 8.43 -2.91 -22.23
N TYR A 110 7.71 -2.82 -21.12
CA TYR A 110 6.37 -3.37 -20.95
C TYR A 110 5.43 -2.89 -22.06
N ARG A 111 5.43 -1.58 -22.35
CA ARG A 111 4.61 -1.00 -23.42
C ARG A 111 4.90 -1.66 -24.77
N LYS A 112 6.17 -1.81 -25.14
CA LYS A 112 6.60 -2.44 -26.41
C LYS A 112 6.16 -3.90 -26.48
N GLN A 113 6.36 -4.66 -25.41
CA GLN A 113 5.95 -6.07 -25.33
C GLN A 113 4.43 -6.25 -25.43
N ASN A 114 3.65 -5.29 -24.93
CA ASN A 114 2.19 -5.38 -24.87
C ASN A 114 1.45 -4.71 -26.05
N ILE A 115 2.15 -4.26 -27.10
CA ILE A 115 1.53 -3.57 -28.24
C ILE A 115 0.43 -4.42 -28.88
N ASP A 116 0.72 -5.68 -29.20
CA ASP A 116 -0.23 -6.52 -29.94
C ASP A 116 -1.46 -6.86 -29.08
N ARG A 117 -1.26 -7.14 -27.79
CA ARG A 117 -2.36 -7.35 -26.83
C ARG A 117 -3.23 -6.11 -26.70
N ARG A 118 -2.62 -4.93 -26.57
CA ARG A 118 -3.32 -3.64 -26.51
C ARG A 118 -4.09 -3.37 -27.80
N ALA A 119 -3.48 -3.61 -28.97
CA ALA A 119 -4.11 -3.41 -30.26
C ALA A 119 -5.35 -4.30 -30.45
N LYS A 120 -5.27 -5.58 -30.08
CA LYS A 120 -6.42 -6.51 -30.08
C LYS A 120 -7.56 -5.98 -29.20
N ARG A 121 -7.26 -5.55 -27.98
CA ARG A 121 -8.25 -4.96 -27.06
C ARG A 121 -8.89 -3.69 -27.63
N MET A 122 -8.09 -2.79 -28.20
CA MET A 122 -8.59 -1.56 -28.83
C MET A 122 -9.54 -1.88 -29.99
N ARG A 123 -9.19 -2.84 -30.85
CA ARG A 123 -10.05 -3.27 -31.96
C ARG A 123 -11.36 -3.87 -31.46
N ALA A 124 -11.31 -4.75 -30.46
CA ALA A 124 -12.52 -5.34 -29.87
C ALA A 124 -13.44 -4.28 -29.26
N ASN A 125 -12.89 -3.26 -28.58
CA ASN A 125 -13.65 -2.14 -28.05
C ASN A 125 -14.31 -1.31 -29.14
N LYS A 126 -13.58 -1.00 -30.24
CA LYS A 126 -14.14 -0.27 -31.38
C LYS A 126 -15.28 -1.04 -32.05
N LEU A 127 -15.12 -2.35 -32.24
CA LEU A 127 -16.16 -3.22 -32.82
C LEU A 127 -17.42 -3.23 -31.96
N ARG A 128 -17.28 -3.39 -30.64
CA ARG A 128 -18.41 -3.36 -29.69
C ARG A 128 -19.13 -2.01 -29.66
N SER A 129 -18.40 -0.92 -29.86
CA SER A 129 -18.97 0.42 -29.71
C SER A 129 -19.71 0.91 -30.96
N HIS A 130 -19.68 0.19 -32.11
CA HIS A 130 -20.26 0.61 -33.40
C HIS A 130 -19.91 2.06 -33.85
N ARG A 131 -18.85 2.67 -33.28
CA ARG A 131 -18.50 4.10 -33.48
C ARG A 131 -17.82 4.41 -34.80
N THR A 132 -17.48 3.41 -35.61
CA THR A 132 -16.69 3.60 -36.84
C THR A 132 -17.20 2.73 -37.98
N ILE A 133 -17.59 3.38 -39.08
CA ILE A 133 -18.06 2.79 -40.34
C ILE A 133 -16.98 1.90 -40.98
N THR A 134 -15.70 2.26 -40.80
CA THR A 134 -14.54 1.45 -41.23
C THR A 134 -13.60 1.20 -40.04
N PRO A 135 -13.65 0.02 -39.40
CA PRO A 135 -12.78 -0.27 -38.26
C PRO A 135 -11.32 -0.43 -38.71
N GLU A 136 -10.41 0.28 -38.05
CA GLU A 136 -8.96 0.11 -38.25
C GLU A 136 -8.54 -1.36 -38.16
N THR A 137 -7.62 -1.76 -39.02
CA THR A 137 -7.04 -3.10 -38.96
C THR A 137 -6.09 -3.22 -37.78
N LEU A 138 -5.87 -4.44 -37.29
CA LEU A 138 -4.94 -4.71 -36.18
C LEU A 138 -3.54 -4.16 -36.52
N HIS A 139 -3.08 -4.36 -37.76
CA HIS A 139 -1.79 -3.86 -38.22
C HIS A 139 -1.67 -2.33 -38.13
N GLN A 140 -2.71 -1.59 -38.55
CA GLN A 140 -2.74 -0.12 -38.45
C GLN A 140 -2.66 0.34 -36.99
N ILE A 141 -3.38 -0.33 -36.09
CA ILE A 141 -3.35 -0.03 -34.65
C ILE A 141 -1.96 -0.31 -34.07
N CYS A 142 -1.36 -1.46 -34.36
CA CYS A 142 0.00 -1.79 -33.92
C CYS A 142 1.04 -0.80 -34.45
N ARG A 143 0.95 -0.42 -35.74
CA ARG A 143 1.84 0.57 -36.34
C ARG A 143 1.76 1.90 -35.60
N ARG A 144 0.56 2.41 -35.37
CA ARG A 144 0.34 3.66 -34.61
C ARG A 144 0.91 3.59 -33.20
N LEU A 145 0.66 2.49 -32.48
CA LEU A 145 1.19 2.28 -31.12
C LEU A 145 2.72 2.16 -31.09
N ARG A 146 3.36 1.66 -32.15
CA ARG A 146 4.84 1.63 -32.27
C ARG A 146 5.42 3.02 -32.52
N THR A 147 4.72 3.85 -33.30
CA THR A 147 5.14 5.22 -33.62
C THR A 147 4.81 6.24 -32.53
N GLU A 148 3.89 5.92 -31.61
CA GLU A 148 3.63 6.75 -30.42
C GLU A 148 4.92 6.97 -29.62
N LYS A 149 5.15 8.23 -29.23
CA LYS A 149 6.32 8.62 -28.43
C LYS A 149 6.33 7.78 -27.14
N CYS A 150 7.49 7.22 -26.83
CA CYS A 150 7.71 6.58 -25.53
C CYS A 150 7.49 7.62 -24.42
N MET A 151 6.88 7.20 -23.31
CA MET A 151 6.27 8.10 -22.32
C MET A 151 7.25 9.11 -21.70
N ILE A 152 8.56 8.90 -21.85
CA ILE A 152 9.57 9.54 -20.99
C ILE A 152 10.65 10.33 -21.74
N ARG A 153 10.79 10.17 -23.05
CA ARG A 153 11.87 10.89 -23.79
C ARG A 153 11.71 12.41 -23.84
N VAL A 154 10.60 12.98 -23.31
CA VAL A 154 10.23 14.39 -23.51
C VAL A 154 10.07 15.19 -22.21
N LYS A 155 9.89 14.55 -21.03
CA LYS A 155 9.49 15.29 -19.81
C LYS A 155 10.38 15.09 -18.58
N ILE A 156 11.12 14.00 -18.45
CA ILE A 156 12.02 13.86 -17.28
C ILE A 156 13.28 14.73 -17.47
N CYS A 157 13.75 14.93 -18.71
CA CYS A 157 14.84 15.88 -18.98
C CYS A 157 14.48 17.33 -18.65
N THR A 158 13.21 17.74 -18.67
CA THR A 158 12.84 19.15 -18.45
C THR A 158 12.75 19.53 -16.98
N TYR A 159 12.57 18.57 -16.07
CA TYR A 159 12.56 18.81 -14.61
C TYR A 159 13.93 18.57 -13.95
N TRP A 160 14.97 18.36 -14.76
CA TRP A 160 16.32 17.99 -14.31
C TRP A 160 17.44 18.89 -14.84
N VAL A 161 17.06 19.92 -15.61
CA VAL A 161 17.93 21.04 -16.00
C VAL A 161 17.32 22.30 -15.41
N SER A 162 17.36 22.42 -14.08
CA SER A 162 17.26 23.65 -13.30
C SER A 162 17.84 23.36 -11.93
#